data_AF-A0A960V261-F1
#
_entry.id   AF-A0A960V261-F1
#
_cell.length_a   1.000
_cell.length_b   1.000
_cell.length_c   1.000
_cell.angle_alpha   90.00
_cell.angle_beta   90.00
_cell.angle_gamma   90.00
#
_symmetry.space_group_name_H-M   'P 1'
#
loop_
_entity.id
_entity.type
_entity.pdbx_description
1 polymer ?
#
loop_
_entity_poly.entity_id
_entity_poly.type
_entity_poly.pdbx_seq_one_letter_code
_entity_poly.pdbx_strand_id
1 'polypeptide(L)'
;MILQTRGYLVDQTVVWELRDDQFDFGLSEFQELIPAIRQRGLFEWLDDNRPALKARLLHLFERELATAELEADDLEVELENNLRNLARRLRL
;
A
#
# COMPACT_ATOMS: atom_id res chain seq x y z
N MET A 1 -1.83 -14.37 -7.02
CA MET A 1 -0.77 -14.28 -5.99
C MET A 1 -1.43 -13.88 -4.68
N ILE A 2 -1.07 -14.48 -3.54
CA ILE A 2 -1.57 -14.01 -2.23
C ILE A 2 -0.48 -13.11 -1.63
N LEU A 3 -0.74 -11.82 -1.48
CA LEU A 3 0.18 -10.90 -0.82
C LEU A 3 0.20 -11.21 0.68
N GLN A 4 1.35 -11.61 1.20
CA GLN A 4 1.55 -11.71 2.64
C GLN A 4 1.65 -10.30 3.20
N THR A 5 0.63 -9.89 3.94
CA THR A 5 0.60 -8.60 4.60
C THR A 5 0.21 -8.69 6.06
N ARG A 6 0.81 -7.82 6.87
CA ARG A 6 0.44 -7.57 8.26
C ARG A 6 0.48 -6.08 8.53
N GLY A 7 -0.03 -5.69 9.67
CA GLY A 7 0.09 -4.32 10.12
C GLY A 7 -0.54 -4.11 11.47
N TYR A 8 -0.12 -3.05 12.12
CA TYR A 8 -0.50 -2.68 13.47
C TYR A 8 -0.36 -1.17 13.66
N LEU A 9 -0.98 -0.65 14.72
CA LEU A 9 -0.88 0.74 15.13
C LEU A 9 0.00 0.83 16.38
N VAL A 10 1.04 1.65 16.33
CA VAL A 10 1.92 1.96 17.47
C VAL A 10 2.15 3.47 17.51
N ASP A 11 1.89 4.12 18.64
CA ASP A 11 2.19 5.54 18.87
C ASP A 11 1.83 6.51 17.72
N GLN A 12 0.61 6.37 17.17
CA GLN A 12 0.11 7.14 16.01
C GLN A 12 0.80 6.85 14.67
N THR A 13 1.49 5.73 14.56
CA THR A 13 2.07 5.22 13.31
C THR A 13 1.37 3.93 12.93
N VAL A 14 0.79 3.91 11.73
CA VAL A 14 0.31 2.68 11.11
C VAL A 14 1.49 2.04 10.41
N VAL A 15 1.90 0.87 10.92
CA VAL A 15 2.94 0.05 10.33
C VAL A 15 2.29 -0.96 9.40
N TRP A 16 2.69 -0.96 8.14
CA TRP A 16 2.27 -1.92 7.12
C TRP A 16 3.46 -2.78 6.70
N GLU A 17 3.38 -4.06 6.99
CA GLU A 17 4.35 -5.06 6.58
C GLU A 17 3.82 -5.73 5.31
N LEU A 18 4.66 -5.76 4.27
CA LEU A 18 4.37 -6.38 2.99
C LEU A 18 5.63 -7.14 2.53
N ARG A 19 5.51 -8.47 2.37
CA ARG A 19 6.68 -9.35 2.21
C ARG A 19 7.64 -9.17 3.39
N ASP A 20 8.91 -8.82 3.13
CA ASP A 20 9.95 -8.56 4.12
C ASP A 20 10.19 -7.06 4.35
N ASP A 21 9.33 -6.20 3.78
CA ASP A 21 9.44 -4.75 3.87
C ASP A 21 8.41 -4.15 4.82
N GLN A 22 8.83 -3.09 5.50
CA GLN A 22 8.01 -2.29 6.40
C GLN A 22 7.80 -0.89 5.82
N PHE A 23 6.55 -0.42 5.92
CA PHE A 23 6.09 0.89 5.49
C PHE A 23 5.32 1.59 6.60
N ASP A 24 5.77 2.78 6.98
CA ASP A 24 5.20 3.53 8.09
C ASP A 24 4.38 4.72 7.58
N PHE A 25 3.15 4.83 8.05
CA PHE A 25 2.28 5.97 7.79
C PHE A 25 1.96 6.68 9.09
N GLY A 26 1.98 8.02 9.09
CA GLY A 26 1.36 8.76 10.18
C GLY A 26 -0.13 8.43 10.25
N LEU A 27 -0.73 8.41 11.43
CA LEU A 27 -2.15 8.05 11.58
C LEU A 27 -3.07 8.94 10.72
N SER A 28 -2.83 10.26 10.75
CA SER A 28 -3.61 11.22 9.94
C SER A 28 -3.41 10.99 8.44
N GLU A 29 -2.17 10.78 8.02
CA GLU A 29 -1.82 10.47 6.63
C GLU A 29 -2.50 9.17 6.17
N PHE A 30 -2.52 8.14 7.02
CA PHE A 30 -3.19 6.87 6.71
C PHE A 30 -4.70 7.06 6.59
N GLN A 31 -5.30 7.88 7.47
CA GLN A 31 -6.72 8.21 7.41
C GLN A 31 -7.10 9.05 6.18
N GLU A 32 -6.18 9.86 5.65
CA GLU A 32 -6.35 10.59 4.39
C GLU A 32 -6.15 9.69 3.16
N LEU A 33 -5.22 8.74 3.23
CA LEU A 33 -4.93 7.78 2.18
C LEU A 33 -6.15 6.92 1.83
N ILE A 34 -6.82 6.32 2.81
CA ILE A 34 -7.93 5.37 2.58
C ILE A 34 -9.09 5.95 1.73
N PRO A 35 -9.63 7.15 2.02
CA PRO A 35 -10.65 7.75 1.15
C PRO A 35 -10.07 8.20 -0.19
N ALA A 36 -8.81 8.64 -0.25
CA ALA A 36 -8.20 9.07 -1.51
C ALA A 36 -8.01 7.91 -2.50
N ILE A 37 -7.63 6.72 -2.00
CA ILE A 37 -7.56 5.50 -2.80
C ILE A 37 -8.88 5.27 -3.56
N ARG A 38 -10.03 5.47 -2.91
CA ARG A 38 -11.35 5.27 -3.56
C ARG A 38 -11.66 6.29 -4.65
N GLN A 39 -11.06 7.48 -4.59
CA GLN A 39 -11.35 8.58 -5.49
C GLN A 39 -10.47 8.54 -6.74
N ARG A 40 -9.20 8.18 -6.59
CA ARG A 40 -8.19 8.30 -7.65
C ARG A 40 -7.16 7.18 -7.73
N GLY A 41 -7.25 6.18 -6.86
CA GLY A 41 -6.27 5.09 -6.80
C GLY A 41 -5.08 5.37 -5.88
N LEU A 42 -4.41 4.29 -5.48
CA LEU A 42 -3.22 4.34 -4.62
C LEU A 42 -2.03 4.98 -5.32
N PHE A 43 -1.73 4.59 -6.56
CA PHE A 43 -0.55 5.03 -7.27
C PHE A 43 -0.62 6.51 -7.63
N GLU A 44 -1.79 7.02 -8.00
CA GLU A 44 -1.97 8.46 -8.20
C GLU A 44 -1.78 9.22 -6.88
N TRP A 45 -2.33 8.73 -5.77
CA TRP A 45 -2.10 9.38 -4.48
C TRP A 45 -0.61 9.35 -4.06
N LEU A 46 0.09 8.25 -4.32
CA LEU A 46 1.50 8.12 -4.01
C LEU A 46 2.38 9.02 -4.90
N ASP A 47 2.04 9.23 -6.17
CA ASP A 47 2.79 10.15 -7.03
C ASP A 47 2.83 11.57 -6.43
N ASP A 48 1.70 12.02 -5.88
CA ASP A 48 1.59 13.35 -5.27
C ASP A 48 2.23 13.45 -3.88
N ASN A 49 2.06 12.41 -3.04
CA ASN A 49 2.36 12.50 -1.61
C ASN A 49 3.64 11.75 -1.20
N ARG A 50 3.94 10.62 -1.85
CA ARG A 50 5.06 9.72 -1.51
C ARG A 50 5.63 8.99 -2.74
N PRO A 51 6.23 9.69 -3.72
CA PRO A 51 6.70 9.07 -4.96
C PRO A 51 7.79 8.02 -4.71
N ALA A 52 8.63 8.22 -3.68
CA ALA A 52 9.64 7.24 -3.27
C ALA A 52 9.02 5.93 -2.76
N LEU A 53 7.86 5.99 -2.10
CA LEU A 53 7.14 4.80 -1.64
C LEU A 53 6.58 4.02 -2.83
N LYS A 54 6.00 4.70 -3.82
CA LYS A 54 5.56 4.05 -5.06
C LYS A 54 6.71 3.32 -5.76
N ALA A 55 7.84 3.99 -5.94
CA ALA A 55 9.02 3.39 -6.57
C ALA A 55 9.48 2.14 -5.80
N ARG A 56 9.51 2.20 -4.46
CA ARG A 56 9.86 1.05 -3.61
C ARG A 56 8.84 -0.09 -3.76
N LEU A 57 7.54 0.20 -3.74
CA LEU A 57 6.49 -0.80 -3.96
C LEU A 57 6.66 -1.48 -5.32
N LEU A 58 6.81 -0.72 -6.40
CA LEU A 58 7.04 -1.27 -7.74
C LEU A 58 8.31 -2.13 -7.79
N HIS A 59 9.39 -1.71 -7.13
CA HIS A 59 10.63 -2.48 -7.06
C HIS A 59 10.45 -3.83 -6.36
N LEU A 60 9.61 -3.91 -5.31
CA LEU A 60 9.31 -5.19 -4.65
C LEU A 60 8.68 -6.22 -5.58
N PHE A 61 8.00 -5.78 -6.64
CA PHE A 61 7.33 -6.62 -7.63
C PHE A 61 7.99 -6.54 -9.01
N GLU A 62 9.19 -5.97 -9.11
CA GLU A 62 9.84 -5.71 -10.40
C GLU A 62 9.98 -6.97 -11.25
N ARG A 63 10.30 -8.09 -10.61
CA ARG A 63 10.42 -9.39 -11.30
C ARG A 63 9.08 -9.84 -11.87
N GLU A 64 8.01 -9.83 -11.07
CA GLU A 64 6.67 -10.24 -11.46
C GLU A 64 6.07 -9.33 -12.55
N LEU A 65 6.36 -8.03 -12.47
CA LEU A 65 6.00 -7.04 -13.48
C LEU A 65 6.79 -7.28 -14.78
N ALA A 66 8.09 -7.57 -14.68
CA ALA A 66 8.95 -7.81 -15.85
C ALA A 66 8.62 -9.12 -16.59
N THR A 67 8.10 -10.14 -15.89
CA THR A 67 7.66 -11.40 -16.49
C THR A 67 6.21 -11.38 -16.99
N ALA A 68 5.49 -10.26 -16.79
CA ALA A 68 4.05 -10.13 -17.04
C ALA A 68 3.21 -11.19 -16.29
N GLU A 69 3.74 -11.74 -15.20
CA GLU A 69 2.98 -12.58 -14.26
C GLU A 69 2.00 -11.73 -13.42
N LEU A 70 2.22 -10.42 -13.41
CA LEU A 70 1.41 -9.42 -12.73
C LEU A 70 1.34 -8.15 -13.58
N GLU A 71 0.14 -7.62 -13.81
CA GLU A 71 -0.04 -6.30 -14.42
C GLU A 71 0.03 -5.19 -13.35
N ALA A 72 0.45 -3.98 -13.74
CA ALA A 72 0.59 -2.86 -12.81
C ALA A 72 -0.76 -2.48 -12.14
N ASP A 73 -1.86 -2.54 -12.91
CA ASP A 73 -3.21 -2.25 -12.43
C ASP A 73 -3.67 -3.33 -11.43
N ASP A 74 -3.38 -4.61 -11.71
CA ASP A 74 -3.67 -5.72 -10.79
C ASP A 74 -2.89 -5.57 -9.47
N LEU A 75 -1.61 -5.18 -9.56
CA LEU A 75 -0.79 -4.88 -8.40
C LEU A 75 -1.40 -3.74 -7.57
N GLU A 76 -1.80 -2.65 -8.21
CA GLU A 76 -2.42 -1.51 -7.53
C GLU A 76 -3.68 -1.95 -6.77
N VAL A 77 -4.60 -2.65 -7.44
CA VAL A 77 -5.84 -3.14 -6.82
C VAL A 77 -5.56 -4.04 -5.61
N GLU A 78 -4.58 -4.94 -5.71
CA GLU A 78 -4.18 -5.81 -4.61
C GLU A 78 -3.60 -5.02 -3.43
N LEU A 79 -2.71 -4.05 -3.66
CA LEU A 79 -2.15 -3.20 -2.61
C LEU A 79 -3.23 -2.36 -1.92
N GLU A 80 -4.15 -1.79 -2.70
CA GLU A 80 -5.29 -1.05 -2.18
C GLU A 80 -6.19 -1.91 -1.28
N ASN A 81 -6.49 -3.14 -1.72
CA ASN A 81 -7.29 -4.07 -0.93
C ASN A 81 -6.61 -4.42 0.39
N ASN A 82 -5.29 -4.57 0.39
CA ASN A 82 -4.52 -4.80 1.62
C ASN A 82 -4.58 -3.60 2.57
N LEU A 83 -4.38 -2.38 2.07
CA LEU A 83 -4.47 -1.15 2.88
C LEU A 83 -5.88 -0.92 3.45
N ARG A 84 -6.92 -1.14 2.64
CA ARG A 84 -8.33 -1.05 3.08
C ARG A 84 -8.66 -2.10 4.14
N ASN A 85 -8.16 -3.33 3.97
CA ASN A 85 -8.33 -4.39 4.96
C ASN A 85 -7.59 -4.09 6.27
N LEU A 86 -6.39 -3.50 6.18
CA LEU A 86 -5.63 -3.04 7.33
C LEU A 86 -6.40 -1.96 8.10
N ALA A 87 -6.89 -0.92 7.41
CA ALA A 87 -7.72 0.13 8.01
C ALA A 87 -8.92 -0.45 8.76
N ARG A 88 -9.67 -1.35 8.12
CA ARG A 88 -10.81 -2.04 8.72
C ARG A 88 -10.43 -2.82 9.99
N ARG A 89 -9.29 -3.54 9.97
CA ARG A 89 -8.80 -4.30 11.13
C ARG A 89 -8.38 -3.39 12.28
N LEU A 90 -7.77 -2.25 11.97
CA LEU A 90 -7.34 -1.24 12.93
C LEU A 90 -8.48 -0.32 13.40
N ARG A 91 -9.67 -0.42 12.77
CA ARG A 91 -10.84 0.43 13.01
C ARG A 91 -10.55 1.92 12.74
N LEU A 92 -9.83 2.17 11.65
CA LEU A 92 -9.48 3.49 11.12
C LEU A 92 -10.37 3.88 9.93
#